data_AF-A0A352Z7P7-F1
#
_entry.id   AF-A0A352Z7P7-F1
#
_cell.length_a   1.000
_cell.length_b   1.000
_cell.length_c   1.000
_cell.angle_alpha   90.00
_cell.angle_beta   90.00
_cell.angle_gamma   90.00
#
_symmetry.space_group_name_H-M   'P 1'
#
loop_
_entity.id
_entity.type
_entity.pdbx_description
1 polymer ?
#
loop_
_entity_poly.entity_id
_entity_poly.type
_entity_poly.pdbx_seq_one_letter_code
_entity_poly.pdbx_strand_id
1 'polypeptide(L)'
;MALKIYNTLTLKKEAFKPIEKNVIKLYVCGVTVYGHCHIGHARSAIVFDVVYRYLLEKGYNVIFIKNFTDIDDKIIRRASEEGISWKEVGEKYIKSFYEDMDALHVLRPVHEPRATEHIEDMVRLVETLLEKGYAYKVNGNVYFSVERYKKYGELSKRTLEEMLAGARVEIDERKKNPLDFALWKASKEGEPFWETPFGTGRPGWHIECSVMSTKYLNNPFDIHGGGKDLIFPHHENEKAQTEAATGKPFVNYWMHNGFVNMEKEKMSKSIGNIFLIKDFLK
;
A
#
# COMPACT_ATOMS: atom_id res chain seq x y z
N MET A 1 -1.29 22.51 -23.75
CA MET A 1 -1.10 21.08 -24.10
C MET A 1 -1.87 20.23 -23.11
N ALA A 2 -2.49 19.12 -23.55
CA ALA A 2 -3.20 18.20 -22.66
C ALA A 2 -2.21 17.53 -21.68
N LEU A 3 -2.62 17.37 -20.41
CA LEU A 3 -1.84 16.69 -19.39
C LEU A 3 -1.49 15.27 -19.83
N LYS A 4 -0.23 14.87 -19.64
CA LYS A 4 0.22 13.49 -19.87
C LYS A 4 0.84 12.91 -18.60
N ILE A 5 0.48 11.67 -18.28
CA ILE A 5 1.00 10.92 -17.12
C ILE A 5 1.77 9.71 -17.64
N TYR A 6 2.93 9.43 -17.04
CA TYR A 6 3.62 8.17 -17.28
C TYR A 6 2.88 7.05 -16.54
N ASN A 7 2.31 6.11 -17.28
CA ASN A 7 1.55 5.00 -16.72
C ASN A 7 2.45 3.78 -16.57
N THR A 8 2.68 3.34 -15.34
CA THR A 8 3.55 2.19 -15.06
C THR A 8 3.01 0.92 -15.70
N LEU A 9 1.68 0.80 -15.83
CA LEU A 9 1.06 -0.36 -16.46
C LEU A 9 1.41 -0.48 -17.95
N THR A 10 1.67 0.61 -18.67
CA THR A 10 1.96 0.58 -20.12
C THR A 10 3.38 1.01 -20.47
N LEU A 11 4.13 1.50 -19.48
CA LEU A 11 5.48 2.05 -19.60
C LEU A 11 5.59 3.25 -20.54
N LYS A 12 4.50 4.00 -20.74
CA LYS A 12 4.43 5.14 -21.68
C LYS A 12 3.81 6.37 -21.04
N LYS A 13 4.11 7.54 -21.59
CA LYS A 13 3.38 8.78 -21.30
C LYS A 13 2.06 8.79 -22.07
N GLU A 14 0.95 8.74 -21.36
CA GLU A 14 -0.39 8.70 -21.92
C GLU A 14 -1.10 10.04 -21.70
N ALA A 15 -1.99 10.42 -22.62
CA ALA A 15 -2.89 11.54 -22.36
C ALA A 15 -3.77 11.21 -21.16
N PHE A 16 -3.78 12.08 -20.15
CA PHE A 16 -4.60 11.91 -18.98
C PHE A 16 -6.07 12.22 -19.33
N LYS A 17 -6.94 11.27 -19.01
CA LYS A 17 -8.39 11.39 -19.18
C LYS A 17 -9.05 10.97 -17.86
N PRO A 18 -9.61 11.91 -17.09
CA PRO A 18 -10.31 11.55 -15.86
C PRO A 18 -11.58 10.76 -16.19
N ILE A 19 -11.97 9.85 -15.30
CA ILE A 19 -13.20 9.06 -15.40
C ILE A 19 -14.41 9.98 -15.36
N GLU A 20 -14.38 10.97 -14.46
CA GLU A 20 -15.41 11.98 -14.31
C GLU A 20 -14.87 13.34 -14.73
N LYS A 21 -15.67 14.10 -15.49
CA LYS A 21 -15.24 15.41 -15.98
C LYS A 21 -14.91 16.33 -14.80
N ASN A 22 -13.71 16.90 -14.82
CA ASN A 22 -13.18 17.83 -13.81
C ASN A 22 -12.98 17.25 -12.40
N VAL A 23 -13.18 15.94 -12.18
CA VAL A 23 -12.89 15.28 -10.90
C VAL A 23 -11.75 14.29 -11.08
N ILE A 24 -10.80 14.27 -10.16
CA ILE A 24 -9.70 13.29 -10.15
C ILE A 24 -9.69 12.56 -8.82
N LYS A 25 -9.76 11.24 -8.89
CA LYS A 25 -9.67 10.33 -7.75
C LYS A 25 -8.24 9.81 -7.63
N LEU A 26 -7.54 10.27 -6.61
CA LEU A 26 -6.12 9.97 -6.38
C LEU A 26 -5.98 9.21 -5.06
N TYR A 27 -5.48 7.98 -5.12
CA TYR A 27 -5.03 7.24 -3.94
C TYR A 27 -3.51 7.14 -3.97
N VAL A 28 -2.85 7.39 -2.83
CA VAL A 28 -1.41 7.16 -2.69
C VAL A 28 -1.16 6.33 -1.45
N CYS A 29 -0.42 5.22 -1.58
CA CYS A 29 -0.06 4.43 -0.41
C CYS A 29 0.68 5.26 0.65
N GLY A 30 0.27 5.10 1.91
CA GLY A 30 0.80 5.80 3.05
C GLY A 30 2.04 5.15 3.67
N VAL A 31 2.24 5.42 4.97
CA VAL A 31 3.33 4.86 5.75
C VAL A 31 2.82 3.86 6.78
N THR A 32 3.65 2.87 7.10
CA THR A 32 3.46 2.06 8.32
C THR A 32 3.99 2.87 9.51
N VAL A 33 3.14 3.11 10.51
CA VAL A 33 3.42 4.05 11.63
C VAL A 33 4.12 3.36 12.80
N TYR A 34 5.33 2.87 12.55
CA TYR A 34 6.17 2.18 13.55
C TYR A 34 7.50 2.91 13.85
N GLY A 35 7.72 4.07 13.24
CA GLY A 35 8.97 4.80 13.33
C GLY A 35 8.86 6.21 12.74
N HIS A 36 9.84 7.06 13.04
CA HIS A 36 9.95 8.39 12.45
C HIS A 36 10.17 8.32 10.93
N CYS A 37 9.71 9.35 10.21
CA CYS A 37 9.87 9.37 8.77
C CYS A 37 11.31 9.68 8.36
N HIS A 38 11.75 8.97 7.33
CA HIS A 38 13.04 9.19 6.69
C HIS A 38 12.89 9.92 5.36
N ILE A 39 14.01 10.37 4.80
CA ILE A 39 14.02 11.12 3.52
C ILE A 39 13.40 10.37 2.33
N GLY A 40 13.39 9.03 2.34
CA GLY A 40 12.59 8.24 1.39
C GLY A 40 11.07 8.53 1.47
N HIS A 41 10.51 8.68 2.66
CA HIS A 41 9.11 9.06 2.86
C HIS A 41 8.87 10.50 2.42
N ALA A 42 9.79 11.42 2.75
CA ALA A 42 9.72 12.82 2.28
C ALA A 42 9.65 12.89 0.75
N ARG A 43 10.49 12.11 0.04
CA ARG A 43 10.46 12.07 -1.43
C ARG A 43 9.09 11.67 -1.95
N SER A 44 8.49 10.62 -1.41
CA SER A 44 7.15 10.19 -1.83
C SER A 44 6.11 11.27 -1.52
N ALA A 45 6.10 11.79 -0.30
CA ALA A 45 5.16 12.83 0.12
C ALA A 45 5.23 14.08 -0.76
N ILE A 46 6.44 14.61 -1.00
CA ILE A 46 6.66 15.81 -1.81
C ILE A 46 6.28 15.57 -3.29
N VAL A 47 6.63 14.40 -3.86
CA VAL A 47 6.27 14.11 -5.26
C VAL A 47 4.76 14.12 -5.46
N PHE A 48 4.02 13.48 -4.55
CA PHE A 48 2.56 13.44 -4.66
C PHE A 48 1.89 14.74 -4.22
N ASP A 49 2.51 15.53 -3.34
CA ASP A 49 2.08 16.91 -3.05
C ASP A 49 2.19 17.81 -4.30
N VAL A 50 3.31 17.74 -5.03
CA VAL A 50 3.48 18.47 -6.30
C VAL A 50 2.43 18.05 -7.32
N VAL A 51 2.14 16.75 -7.43
CA VAL A 51 1.07 16.24 -8.31
C VAL A 51 -0.27 16.80 -7.88
N TYR A 52 -0.61 16.71 -6.59
CA TYR A 52 -1.88 17.19 -6.04
C TYR A 52 -2.07 18.68 -6.28
N ARG A 53 -1.08 19.51 -5.91
CA ARG A 53 -1.08 20.96 -6.14
C ARG A 53 -1.21 21.31 -7.62
N TYR A 54 -0.49 20.61 -8.50
CA TYR A 54 -0.57 20.85 -9.93
C TYR A 54 -1.97 20.56 -10.49
N LEU A 55 -2.60 19.47 -10.03
CA LEU A 55 -3.96 19.13 -10.47
C LEU A 55 -5.00 20.15 -9.97
N LEU A 56 -4.87 20.63 -8.73
CA LEU A 56 -5.70 21.72 -8.19
C LEU A 56 -5.52 23.01 -9.00
N GLU A 57 -4.27 23.38 -9.31
CA GLU A 57 -3.94 24.57 -10.13
C GLU A 57 -4.50 24.46 -11.56
N LYS A 58 -4.67 23.24 -12.09
CA LYS A 58 -5.36 22.99 -13.36
C LYS A 58 -6.88 23.06 -13.28
N GLY A 59 -7.44 23.38 -12.12
CA GLY A 59 -8.88 23.52 -11.90
C GLY A 59 -9.62 22.20 -11.74
N TYR A 60 -8.91 21.10 -11.46
CA TYR A 60 -9.56 19.84 -11.11
C TYR A 60 -10.01 19.86 -9.65
N ASN A 61 -11.18 19.28 -9.37
CA ASN A 61 -11.55 18.86 -8.04
C ASN A 61 -10.87 17.51 -7.76
N VAL A 62 -9.92 17.47 -6.83
CA VAL A 62 -9.11 16.26 -6.58
C VAL A 62 -9.49 15.63 -5.25
N ILE A 63 -10.04 14.43 -5.30
CA ILE A 63 -10.30 13.60 -4.12
C ILE A 63 -9.03 12.81 -3.83
N PHE A 64 -8.14 13.40 -3.01
CA PHE A 64 -6.86 12.81 -2.65
C PHE A 64 -6.97 12.01 -1.34
N ILE A 65 -6.63 10.72 -1.38
CA ILE A 65 -6.65 9.80 -0.25
C ILE A 65 -5.25 9.24 0.00
N LYS A 66 -4.83 9.18 1.26
CA LYS A 66 -3.56 8.54 1.67
C LYS A 66 -3.73 7.86 3.02
N ASN A 67 -3.55 6.55 3.08
CA ASN A 67 -3.84 5.81 4.31
C ASN A 67 -2.75 5.91 5.39
N PHE A 68 -3.04 5.38 6.57
CA PHE A 68 -2.04 4.91 7.52
C PHE A 68 -2.19 3.40 7.71
N THR A 69 -1.07 2.68 7.62
CA THR A 69 -1.01 1.29 8.09
C THR A 69 -0.65 1.33 9.58
N ASP A 70 -1.66 1.23 10.43
CA ASP A 70 -1.59 1.32 11.89
C ASP A 70 -1.70 -0.04 12.60
N ILE A 71 -1.63 -1.13 11.83
CA ILE A 71 -1.44 -2.49 12.31
C ILE A 71 -0.49 -3.25 11.37
N ASP A 72 0.66 -3.72 11.87
CA ASP A 72 1.64 -4.50 11.10
C ASP A 72 2.61 -5.21 12.05
N ASP A 73 3.31 -6.25 11.56
CA ASP A 73 4.37 -6.94 12.31
C ASP A 73 5.41 -5.95 12.87
N LYS A 74 5.75 -4.89 12.13
CA LYS A 74 6.70 -3.86 12.57
C LYS A 74 6.16 -3.02 13.72
N ILE A 75 4.86 -2.74 13.75
CA ILE A 75 4.21 -1.98 14.84
C ILE A 75 4.16 -2.83 16.10
N ILE A 76 3.79 -4.11 15.99
CA ILE A 76 3.76 -5.05 17.12
C ILE A 76 5.17 -5.21 17.71
N ARG A 77 6.18 -5.39 16.86
CA ARG A 77 7.58 -5.47 17.29
C ARG A 77 8.02 -4.18 18.00
N ARG A 78 7.70 -3.03 17.42
CA ARG A 78 8.02 -1.71 18.00
C ARG A 78 7.35 -1.49 19.35
N ALA A 79 6.11 -1.94 19.51
CA ALA A 79 5.37 -1.88 20.76
C ALA A 79 6.11 -2.64 21.88
N SER A 80 6.59 -3.84 21.58
CA SER A 80 7.42 -4.64 22.47
C SER A 80 8.77 -3.95 22.79
N GLU A 81 9.45 -3.39 21.78
CA GLU A 81 10.71 -2.66 21.95
C GLU A 81 10.58 -1.41 22.85
N GLU A 82 9.45 -0.72 22.80
CA GLU A 82 9.21 0.53 23.55
C GLU A 82 8.43 0.34 24.86
N GLY A 83 7.92 -0.85 25.13
CA GLY A 83 7.13 -1.13 26.35
C GLY A 83 5.79 -0.39 26.39
N ILE A 84 5.21 -0.08 25.24
CA ILE A 84 3.90 0.59 25.08
C ILE A 84 2.98 -0.24 24.19
N SER A 85 1.67 0.02 24.19
CA SER A 85 0.74 -0.71 23.32
C SER A 85 0.95 -0.39 21.84
N TRP A 86 0.55 -1.32 20.95
CA TRP A 86 0.64 -1.11 19.51
C TRP A 86 -0.22 0.08 19.02
N LYS A 87 -1.31 0.40 19.73
CA LYS A 87 -2.13 1.60 19.46
C LYS A 87 -1.37 2.87 19.80
N GLU A 88 -0.68 2.90 20.94
CA GLU A 88 0.15 4.04 21.35
C GLU A 88 1.33 4.25 20.39
N VAL A 89 1.95 3.18 19.88
CA VAL A 89 2.94 3.26 18.79
C VAL A 89 2.35 3.96 17.56
N GLY A 90 1.16 3.53 17.13
CA GLY A 90 0.46 4.12 15.99
C GLY A 90 0.23 5.62 16.18
N GLU A 91 -0.39 6.03 17.28
CA GLU A 91 -0.65 7.45 17.56
C GLU A 91 0.62 8.29 17.65
N LYS A 92 1.65 7.78 18.36
CA LYS A 92 2.94 8.45 18.52
C LYS A 92 3.58 8.76 17.16
N TYR A 93 3.59 7.78 16.25
CA TYR A 93 4.24 7.94 14.96
C TYR A 93 3.35 8.60 13.90
N ILE A 94 2.03 8.56 14.02
CA ILE A 94 1.12 9.43 13.25
C ILE A 94 1.38 10.90 13.61
N LYS A 95 1.48 11.22 14.91
CA LYS A 95 1.83 12.57 15.35
C LYS A 95 3.19 13.01 14.79
N SER A 96 4.21 12.15 14.91
CA SER A 96 5.53 12.45 14.34
C SER A 96 5.51 12.60 12.81
N PHE A 97 4.68 11.83 12.10
CA PHE A 97 4.49 11.98 10.66
C PHE A 97 3.93 13.36 10.34
N TYR A 98 2.93 13.82 11.09
CA TYR A 98 2.34 15.13 10.87
C TYR A 98 3.33 16.27 11.11
N GLU A 99 4.14 16.20 12.18
CA GLU A 99 5.23 17.15 12.45
C GLU A 99 6.22 17.24 11.27
N ASP A 100 6.66 16.10 10.74
CA ASP A 100 7.57 16.05 9.60
C ASP A 100 6.91 16.62 8.31
N MET A 101 5.64 16.27 8.05
CA MET A 101 4.93 16.73 6.85
C MET A 101 4.61 18.23 6.89
N ASP A 102 4.26 18.77 8.07
CA ASP A 102 4.02 20.21 8.26
C ASP A 102 5.29 21.00 8.04
N ALA A 103 6.43 20.53 8.57
CA ALA A 103 7.72 21.16 8.37
C ALA A 103 8.19 21.13 6.90
N LEU A 104 7.71 20.16 6.12
CA LEU A 104 7.92 20.07 4.67
C LEU A 104 6.86 20.81 3.84
N HIS A 105 5.87 21.45 4.48
CA HIS A 105 4.74 22.12 3.82
C HIS A 105 3.93 21.22 2.87
N VAL A 106 3.82 19.93 3.19
CA VAL A 106 3.02 18.97 2.43
C VAL A 106 1.54 19.18 2.75
N LEU A 107 0.69 19.32 1.73
CA LEU A 107 -0.75 19.46 1.93
C LEU A 107 -1.36 18.18 2.51
N ARG A 108 -2.41 18.36 3.31
CA ARG A 108 -3.21 17.24 3.81
C ARG A 108 -4.04 16.64 2.66
N PRO A 109 -4.11 15.31 2.55
CA PRO A 109 -5.12 14.61 1.76
C PRO A 109 -6.53 14.96 2.22
N VAL A 110 -7.53 14.72 1.37
CA VAL A 110 -8.95 14.88 1.70
C VAL A 110 -9.38 13.88 2.77
N HIS A 111 -8.88 12.64 2.69
CA HIS A 111 -9.05 11.63 3.72
C HIS A 111 -7.76 10.85 3.99
N GLU A 112 -7.54 10.52 5.26
CA GLU A 112 -6.40 9.74 5.74
C GLU A 112 -6.86 8.49 6.52
N PRO A 113 -7.46 7.49 5.85
CA PRO A 113 -8.06 6.35 6.54
C PRO A 113 -7.00 5.47 7.21
N ARG A 114 -7.35 4.89 8.35
CA ARG A 114 -6.47 3.96 9.08
C ARG A 114 -6.90 2.52 8.83
N ALA A 115 -5.94 1.61 8.69
CA ALA A 115 -6.24 0.20 8.43
C ALA A 115 -7.16 -0.41 9.50
N THR A 116 -6.97 -0.06 10.78
CA THR A 116 -7.81 -0.57 11.88
C THR A 116 -9.27 -0.10 11.85
N GLU A 117 -9.59 0.98 11.13
CA GLU A 117 -10.96 1.48 10.95
C GLU A 117 -11.73 0.73 9.86
N HIS A 118 -11.03 -0.14 9.11
CA HIS A 118 -11.54 -0.80 7.92
C HIS A 118 -11.48 -2.33 8.00
N ILE A 119 -11.36 -2.90 9.21
CA ILE A 119 -11.22 -4.35 9.41
C ILE A 119 -12.43 -5.11 8.85
N GLU A 120 -13.65 -4.67 9.13
CA GLU A 120 -14.85 -5.33 8.62
C GLU A 120 -14.93 -5.30 7.09
N ASP A 121 -14.48 -4.21 6.47
CA ASP A 121 -14.42 -4.10 5.02
C ASP A 121 -13.38 -5.09 4.44
N MET A 122 -12.25 -5.29 5.12
CA MET A 122 -11.24 -6.30 4.77
C MET A 122 -11.78 -7.72 4.92
N VAL A 123 -12.51 -8.01 5.99
CA VAL A 123 -13.16 -9.31 6.19
C VAL A 123 -14.10 -9.63 5.01
N ARG A 124 -14.95 -8.68 4.61
CA ARG A 124 -15.84 -8.85 3.45
C ARG A 124 -15.09 -9.12 2.14
N LEU A 125 -13.96 -8.44 1.91
CA LEU A 125 -13.13 -8.69 0.74
C LEU A 125 -12.51 -10.10 0.78
N VAL A 126 -12.04 -10.56 1.94
CA VAL A 126 -11.53 -11.93 2.12
C VAL A 126 -12.62 -12.96 1.83
N GLU A 127 -13.83 -12.78 2.37
CA GLU A 127 -14.97 -13.67 2.12
C GLU A 127 -15.29 -13.75 0.63
N THR A 128 -15.38 -12.60 -0.05
CA THR A 128 -15.62 -12.53 -1.50
C THR A 128 -14.56 -13.31 -2.29
N LEU A 129 -13.28 -13.17 -1.91
CA LEU A 129 -12.17 -13.86 -2.58
C LEU A 129 -12.18 -15.37 -2.31
N LEU A 130 -12.59 -15.80 -1.11
CA LEU A 130 -12.80 -17.21 -0.77
C LEU A 130 -13.95 -17.81 -1.58
N GLU A 131 -15.11 -17.15 -1.62
CA GLU A 131 -16.30 -17.58 -2.37
C GLU A 131 -16.01 -17.72 -3.86
N LYS A 132 -15.23 -16.80 -4.43
CA LYS A 132 -14.84 -16.83 -5.85
C LYS A 132 -13.69 -17.79 -6.16
N GLY A 133 -13.12 -18.46 -5.16
CA GLY A 133 -12.02 -19.41 -5.35
C GLY A 133 -10.70 -18.76 -5.77
N TYR A 134 -10.48 -17.50 -5.39
CA TYR A 134 -9.19 -16.80 -5.50
C TYR A 134 -8.39 -16.82 -4.20
N ALA A 135 -9.00 -17.24 -3.09
CA ALA A 135 -8.33 -17.42 -1.81
C ALA A 135 -8.57 -18.82 -1.24
N TYR A 136 -7.72 -19.22 -0.29
CA TYR A 136 -7.87 -20.48 0.44
C TYR A 136 -7.35 -20.35 1.87
N LYS A 137 -7.90 -21.17 2.77
CA LYS A 137 -7.53 -21.20 4.19
C LYS A 137 -6.46 -22.25 4.45
N VAL A 138 -5.48 -21.95 5.31
CA VAL A 138 -4.50 -22.91 5.85
C VAL A 138 -4.14 -22.54 7.28
N ASN A 139 -4.43 -23.42 8.25
CA ASN A 139 -4.05 -23.27 9.66
C ASN A 139 -4.39 -21.88 10.24
N GLY A 140 -5.63 -21.41 10.02
CA GLY A 140 -6.11 -20.09 10.48
C GLY A 140 -5.65 -18.89 9.64
N ASN A 141 -4.76 -19.07 8.66
CA ASN A 141 -4.38 -18.04 7.70
C ASN A 141 -5.27 -18.13 6.46
N VAL A 142 -5.43 -17.01 5.76
CA VAL A 142 -6.06 -16.95 4.44
C VAL A 142 -5.08 -16.40 3.44
N TYR A 143 -4.83 -17.13 2.36
CA TYR A 143 -3.90 -16.78 1.30
C TYR A 143 -4.63 -16.49 0.00
N PHE A 144 -4.13 -15.53 -0.76
CA PHE A 144 -4.53 -15.31 -2.16
C PHE A 144 -3.76 -16.28 -3.05
N SER A 145 -4.47 -16.94 -3.97
CA SER A 145 -3.89 -17.85 -4.95
C SER A 145 -3.50 -17.11 -6.23
N VAL A 146 -2.21 -16.82 -6.40
CA VAL A 146 -1.75 -16.04 -7.56
C VAL A 146 -1.98 -16.77 -8.89
N GLU A 147 -1.92 -18.09 -8.90
CA GLU A 147 -2.15 -18.92 -10.11
C GLU A 147 -3.58 -18.83 -10.66
N ARG A 148 -4.55 -18.55 -9.78
CA ARG A 148 -5.95 -18.37 -10.16
C ARG A 148 -6.17 -17.05 -10.87
N TYR A 149 -5.36 -16.03 -10.56
CA TYR A 149 -5.41 -14.72 -11.20
C TYR A 149 -4.42 -14.63 -12.38
N LYS A 150 -4.92 -14.93 -13.59
CA LYS A 150 -4.09 -15.05 -14.81
C LYS A 150 -3.34 -13.78 -15.23
N LYS A 151 -3.70 -12.63 -14.67
CA LYS A 151 -3.10 -11.32 -14.94
C LYS A 151 -2.01 -10.93 -13.94
N TYR A 152 -1.64 -11.83 -13.03
CA TYR A 152 -0.62 -11.53 -12.01
C TYR A 152 0.74 -11.26 -12.65
N GLY A 153 1.36 -10.13 -12.30
CA GLY A 153 2.63 -9.67 -12.88
C GLY A 153 2.49 -8.63 -13.98
N GLU A 154 1.25 -8.31 -14.40
CA GLU A 154 0.99 -7.31 -15.43
C GLU A 154 1.53 -5.92 -15.06
N LEU A 155 1.45 -5.51 -13.79
CA LEU A 155 1.89 -4.17 -13.39
C LEU A 155 3.42 -4.09 -13.33
N SER A 156 4.04 -5.07 -12.69
CA SER A 156 5.49 -5.16 -12.46
C SER A 156 6.28 -5.60 -13.68
N LYS A 157 5.62 -6.14 -14.71
CA LYS A 157 6.23 -6.71 -15.92
C LYS A 157 7.15 -7.89 -15.61
N ARG A 158 6.80 -8.65 -14.58
CA ARG A 158 7.54 -9.83 -14.16
C ARG A 158 6.74 -11.09 -14.46
N THR A 159 7.42 -12.14 -14.92
CA THR A 159 6.82 -13.48 -14.99
C THR A 159 6.85 -14.15 -13.61
N LEU A 160 6.00 -15.15 -13.38
CA LEU A 160 6.03 -15.93 -12.13
C LEU A 160 7.40 -16.59 -11.91
N GLU A 161 8.05 -17.03 -12.99
CA GLU A 161 9.38 -17.65 -12.97
C GLU A 161 10.45 -16.66 -12.48
N GLU A 162 10.47 -15.43 -13.00
CA GLU A 162 11.38 -14.36 -12.56
C GLU A 162 11.15 -14.00 -11.08
N MET A 163 9.87 -13.99 -10.65
CA MET A 163 9.52 -13.73 -9.26
C MET A 163 10.03 -14.84 -8.33
N LEU A 164 9.89 -16.11 -8.72
CA LEU A 164 10.38 -17.26 -7.95
C LEU A 164 11.91 -17.29 -7.88
N ALA A 165 12.60 -17.00 -8.99
CA ALA A 165 14.07 -16.96 -9.02
C ALA A 165 14.65 -15.83 -8.14
N GLY A 166 13.95 -14.70 -8.04
CA GLY A 166 14.34 -13.57 -7.20
C GLY A 166 13.90 -13.68 -5.73
N ALA A 167 12.94 -14.55 -5.42
CA ALA A 167 12.43 -14.77 -4.08
C ALA A 167 13.47 -15.53 -3.23
N ARG A 168 14.34 -14.80 -2.54
CA ARG A 168 15.11 -15.32 -1.38
C ARG A 168 14.18 -15.55 -0.18
N VAL A 169 13.07 -16.23 -0.39
CA VAL A 169 12.00 -16.43 0.60
C VAL A 169 12.14 -17.85 1.13
N GLU A 170 12.19 -18.00 2.46
CA GLU A 170 11.96 -19.31 3.08
C GLU A 170 10.62 -19.85 2.59
N ILE A 171 10.65 -21.00 1.93
CA ILE A 171 9.46 -21.62 1.37
C ILE A 171 8.56 -21.97 2.56
N ASP A 172 7.46 -21.25 2.69
CA ASP A 172 6.39 -21.65 3.60
C ASP A 172 5.65 -22.82 2.95
N GLU A 173 6.00 -24.05 3.34
CA GLU A 173 5.45 -25.31 2.82
C GLU A 173 3.91 -25.40 2.96
N ARG A 174 3.31 -24.52 3.77
CA ARG A 174 1.85 -24.44 3.93
C ARG A 174 1.16 -23.81 2.72
N LYS A 175 1.88 -23.04 1.90
CA LYS A 175 1.32 -22.38 0.72
C LYS A 175 1.26 -23.35 -0.46
N LYS A 176 0.17 -23.30 -1.22
CA LYS A 176 0.02 -24.05 -2.48
C LYS A 176 1.01 -23.58 -3.54
N ASN A 177 1.29 -22.27 -3.57
CA ASN A 177 2.32 -21.67 -4.40
C ASN A 177 3.19 -20.72 -3.54
N PRO A 178 4.53 -20.73 -3.67
CA PRO A 178 5.41 -19.85 -2.88
C PRO A 178 5.12 -18.35 -3.00
N LEU A 179 4.54 -17.92 -4.13
CA LEU A 179 4.15 -16.53 -4.42
C LEU A 179 2.80 -16.13 -3.82
N ASP A 180 2.04 -17.09 -3.28
CA ASP A 180 0.79 -16.80 -2.59
C ASP A 180 1.05 -15.91 -1.37
N PHE A 181 0.22 -14.89 -1.19
CA PHE A 181 0.40 -13.89 -0.14
C PHE A 181 -0.78 -13.87 0.82
N ALA A 182 -0.50 -13.52 2.08
CA ALA A 182 -1.52 -13.51 3.12
C ALA A 182 -2.52 -12.37 2.87
N LEU A 183 -3.81 -12.73 2.87
CA LEU A 183 -4.93 -11.81 3.00
C LEU A 183 -5.28 -11.61 4.47
N TRP A 184 -5.17 -12.68 5.25
CA TRP A 184 -5.39 -12.69 6.70
C TRP A 184 -4.37 -13.60 7.36
N LYS A 185 -3.75 -13.12 8.44
CA LYS A 185 -2.74 -13.86 9.21
C LYS A 185 -3.33 -14.26 10.54
N ALA A 186 -3.19 -15.54 10.91
CA ALA A 186 -3.51 -15.98 12.25
C ALA A 186 -2.62 -15.23 13.26
N SER A 187 -3.23 -14.67 14.30
CA SER A 187 -2.48 -13.96 15.34
C SER A 187 -1.84 -14.95 16.31
N LYS A 188 -0.63 -14.65 16.76
CA LYS A 188 0.04 -15.40 17.84
C LYS A 188 -0.49 -14.94 19.20
N GLU A 189 -0.21 -15.73 20.23
CA GLU A 189 -0.51 -15.31 21.61
C GLU A 189 0.14 -13.95 21.92
N GLY A 190 -0.64 -13.04 22.49
CA GLY A 190 -0.23 -11.67 22.79
C GLY A 190 -0.22 -10.70 21.59
N GLU A 191 -0.43 -11.16 20.35
CA GLU A 191 -0.62 -10.26 19.21
C GLU A 191 -2.06 -9.72 19.15
N PRO A 192 -2.28 -8.49 18.64
CA PRO A 192 -3.63 -8.00 18.34
C PRO A 192 -4.36 -8.91 17.36
N PHE A 193 -5.67 -9.03 17.54
CA PHE A 193 -6.51 -9.86 16.69
C PHE A 193 -7.94 -9.33 16.57
N TRP A 194 -8.62 -9.84 15.55
CA TRP A 194 -10.05 -9.74 15.33
C TRP A 194 -10.61 -11.13 15.07
N GLU A 195 -11.80 -11.39 15.60
CA GLU A 195 -12.54 -12.62 15.33
C GLU A 195 -13.27 -12.49 14.00
N THR A 196 -13.16 -13.52 13.16
CA THR A 196 -13.76 -13.53 11.82
C THR A 196 -14.31 -14.92 11.50
N PRO A 197 -15.22 -15.06 10.51
CA PRO A 197 -15.73 -16.35 10.06
C PRO A 197 -14.67 -17.32 9.50
N PHE A 198 -13.44 -16.85 9.29
CA PHE A 198 -12.33 -17.66 8.79
C PHE A 198 -11.16 -17.77 9.78
N GLY A 199 -11.36 -17.33 11.02
CA GLY A 199 -10.43 -17.51 12.14
C GLY A 199 -9.95 -16.20 12.75
N THR A 200 -9.45 -16.32 13.96
CA THR A 200 -8.88 -15.19 14.71
C THR A 200 -7.55 -14.76 14.12
N GLY A 201 -7.41 -13.48 13.81
CA GLY A 201 -6.20 -12.98 13.19
C GLY A 201 -6.22 -11.49 12.90
N ARG A 202 -5.43 -11.09 11.90
CA ARG A 202 -5.26 -9.70 11.49
C ARG A 202 -5.01 -9.60 9.98
N PRO A 203 -5.26 -8.44 9.36
CA PRO A 203 -5.10 -8.30 7.92
C PRO A 203 -3.65 -8.52 7.48
N GLY A 204 -3.49 -9.02 6.25
CA GLY A 204 -2.22 -8.96 5.53
C GLY A 204 -2.01 -7.58 4.91
N TRP A 205 -0.76 -7.14 4.82
CA TRP A 205 -0.39 -5.77 4.41
C TRP A 205 -1.12 -5.25 3.15
N HIS A 206 -1.29 -6.09 2.13
CA HIS A 206 -1.83 -5.65 0.83
C HIS A 206 -3.34 -5.37 0.84
N ILE A 207 -4.11 -6.09 1.65
CA ILE A 207 -5.59 -6.03 1.58
C ILE A 207 -6.14 -4.68 2.06
N GLU A 208 -5.39 -4.02 2.93
CA GLU A 208 -5.74 -2.73 3.52
C GLU A 208 -6.00 -1.69 2.43
N CYS A 209 -5.04 -1.50 1.52
CA CYS A 209 -5.10 -0.47 0.49
C CYS A 209 -6.14 -0.79 -0.59
N SER A 210 -6.33 -2.07 -0.96
CA SER A 210 -7.44 -2.49 -1.83
C SER A 210 -8.79 -2.04 -1.29
N VAL A 211 -9.02 -2.25 0.00
CA VAL A 211 -10.28 -1.90 0.66
C VAL A 211 -10.45 -0.40 0.83
N MET A 212 -9.45 0.27 1.40
CA MET A 212 -9.55 1.69 1.69
C MET A 212 -9.70 2.48 0.38
N SER A 213 -8.85 2.23 -0.62
CA SER A 213 -8.95 2.94 -1.91
C SER A 213 -10.32 2.76 -2.57
N THR A 214 -10.85 1.54 -2.63
CA THR A 214 -12.15 1.28 -3.27
C THR A 214 -13.33 1.83 -2.47
N LYS A 215 -13.25 1.84 -1.13
CA LYS A 215 -14.31 2.41 -0.28
C LYS A 215 -14.49 3.91 -0.49
N TYR A 216 -13.38 4.65 -0.61
CA TYR A 216 -13.44 6.10 -0.82
C TYR A 216 -13.59 6.52 -2.29
N LEU A 217 -13.04 5.75 -3.23
CA LEU A 217 -12.96 6.19 -4.64
C LEU A 217 -13.82 5.35 -5.62
N ASN A 218 -14.25 4.14 -5.22
CA ASN A 218 -14.72 3.06 -6.08
C ASN A 218 -13.63 2.58 -7.07
N ASN A 219 -13.84 1.43 -7.72
CA ASN A 219 -13.00 0.99 -8.83
C ASN A 219 -13.78 0.87 -10.17
N PRO A 220 -13.16 1.28 -11.31
CA PRO A 220 -11.84 1.90 -11.37
C PRO A 220 -11.83 3.34 -10.84
N PHE A 221 -10.67 3.78 -10.33
CA PHE A 221 -10.37 5.20 -10.06
C PHE A 221 -9.19 5.68 -10.91
N ASP A 222 -8.95 7.00 -10.91
CA ASP A 222 -8.05 7.64 -11.88
C ASP A 222 -6.57 7.28 -11.65
N ILE A 223 -6.02 7.64 -10.49
CA ILE A 223 -4.57 7.56 -10.24
C ILE A 223 -4.30 6.81 -8.93
N HIS A 224 -3.44 5.79 -9.00
CA HIS A 224 -2.85 5.13 -7.83
C HIS A 224 -1.35 5.40 -7.79
N GLY A 225 -0.89 6.01 -6.69
CA GLY A 225 0.48 6.43 -6.45
C GLY A 225 1.23 5.64 -5.37
N GLY A 226 2.55 5.55 -5.49
CA GLY A 226 3.42 5.08 -4.42
C GLY A 226 4.91 5.12 -4.78
N GLY A 227 5.76 4.61 -3.89
CA GLY A 227 7.19 4.40 -4.17
C GLY A 227 7.41 3.32 -5.23
N LYS A 228 8.52 3.38 -5.98
CA LYS A 228 8.89 2.35 -6.97
C LYS A 228 9.02 0.95 -6.37
N ASP A 229 9.39 0.84 -5.09
CA ASP A 229 9.39 -0.40 -4.32
C ASP A 229 7.99 -0.99 -4.11
N LEU A 230 6.92 -0.19 -4.19
CA LEU A 230 5.55 -0.68 -4.03
C LEU A 230 4.99 -1.31 -5.30
N ILE A 231 5.60 -1.10 -6.48
CA ILE A 231 5.19 -1.77 -7.73
C ILE A 231 5.03 -3.28 -7.51
N PHE A 232 6.01 -3.89 -6.84
CA PHE A 232 5.98 -5.30 -6.48
C PHE A 232 6.61 -5.52 -5.09
N PRO A 233 5.96 -6.29 -4.20
CA PRO A 233 4.71 -7.01 -4.44
C PRO A 233 3.44 -6.19 -4.17
N HIS A 234 3.54 -5.02 -3.53
CA HIS A 234 2.36 -4.38 -2.91
C HIS A 234 1.24 -4.03 -3.89
N HIS A 235 1.49 -3.15 -4.86
CA HIS A 235 0.50 -2.69 -5.83
C HIS A 235 0.05 -3.79 -6.81
N GLU A 236 0.93 -4.74 -7.14
CA GLU A 236 0.56 -5.93 -7.92
C GLU A 236 -0.48 -6.77 -7.16
N ASN A 237 -0.29 -6.94 -5.85
CA ASN A 237 -1.21 -7.68 -4.99
C ASN A 237 -2.54 -6.94 -4.81
N GLU A 238 -2.52 -5.62 -4.68
CA GLU A 238 -3.75 -4.82 -4.61
C GLU A 238 -4.59 -4.91 -5.89
N LYS A 239 -3.93 -4.81 -7.04
CA LYS A 239 -4.57 -5.03 -8.35
C LYS A 239 -5.19 -6.43 -8.41
N ALA A 240 -4.43 -7.46 -8.02
CA ALA A 240 -4.91 -8.84 -8.05
C ALA A 240 -6.11 -9.05 -7.14
N GLN A 241 -6.05 -8.60 -5.88
CA GLN A 241 -7.14 -8.68 -4.91
C GLN A 241 -8.41 -7.98 -5.42
N THR A 242 -8.28 -6.73 -5.86
CA THR A 242 -9.42 -5.90 -6.23
C THR A 242 -10.07 -6.38 -7.54
N GLU A 243 -9.27 -6.67 -8.57
CA GLU A 243 -9.81 -7.14 -9.85
C GLU A 243 -10.40 -8.55 -9.75
N ALA A 244 -9.81 -9.45 -8.94
CA ALA A 244 -10.37 -10.78 -8.70
C ALA A 244 -11.71 -10.70 -7.94
N ALA A 245 -11.81 -9.82 -6.95
CA ALA A 245 -13.03 -9.64 -6.17
C ALA A 245 -14.14 -8.95 -6.96
N THR A 246 -13.81 -7.99 -7.84
CA THR A 246 -14.83 -7.16 -8.50
C THR A 246 -15.10 -7.53 -9.97
N GLY A 247 -14.17 -8.21 -10.64
CA GLY A 247 -14.22 -8.46 -12.08
C GLY A 247 -14.04 -7.19 -12.94
N LYS A 248 -13.71 -6.04 -12.34
CA LYS A 248 -13.54 -4.74 -13.01
C LYS A 248 -12.09 -4.27 -12.87
N PRO A 249 -11.59 -3.41 -13.78
CA PRO A 249 -10.28 -2.78 -13.62
C PRO A 249 -10.15 -2.05 -12.28
N PHE A 250 -8.95 -2.06 -11.69
CA PHE A 250 -8.70 -1.38 -10.41
C PHE A 250 -8.39 0.12 -10.57
N VAL A 251 -7.46 0.47 -11.46
CA VAL A 251 -6.89 1.83 -11.60
C VAL A 251 -6.57 2.11 -13.07
N ASN A 252 -6.83 3.34 -13.54
CA ASN A 252 -6.46 3.75 -14.91
C ASN A 252 -4.97 4.09 -15.05
N TYR A 253 -4.40 4.86 -14.11
CA TYR A 253 -3.02 5.34 -14.16
C TYR A 253 -2.23 4.96 -12.90
N TRP A 254 -1.15 4.20 -13.07
CA TRP A 254 -0.23 3.86 -11.99
C TRP A 254 1.00 4.77 -12.00
N MET A 255 1.19 5.55 -10.94
CA MET A 255 2.28 6.51 -10.81
C MET A 255 3.27 6.08 -9.71
N HIS A 256 4.55 5.95 -10.04
CA HIS A 256 5.57 5.56 -9.06
C HIS A 256 6.73 6.52 -8.99
N ASN A 257 7.04 7.03 -7.79
CA ASN A 257 8.20 7.88 -7.58
C ASN A 257 9.50 7.05 -7.52
N GLY A 258 10.58 7.60 -8.09
CA GLY A 258 11.90 6.97 -8.02
C GLY A 258 12.46 6.91 -6.60
N PHE A 259 13.48 6.06 -6.40
CA PHE A 259 14.23 5.96 -5.15
C PHE A 259 15.04 7.23 -4.87
N VAL A 260 15.30 7.47 -3.58
CA VAL A 260 16.32 8.41 -3.14
C VAL A 260 17.62 7.61 -2.97
N ASN A 261 18.67 8.02 -3.67
CA ASN A 261 20.00 7.45 -3.55
C ASN A 261 20.90 8.47 -2.83
N MET A 262 21.75 8.00 -1.91
CA MET A 262 22.83 8.80 -1.34
C MET A 262 24.15 8.14 -1.76
N GLU A 263 25.08 8.94 -2.30
CA GLU A 263 26.42 8.51 -2.71
C GLU A 263 26.47 7.23 -3.57
N LYS A 264 25.46 7.05 -4.44
CA LYS A 264 25.25 5.92 -5.36
C LYS A 264 24.66 4.65 -4.74
N GLU A 265 24.37 4.62 -3.44
CA GLU A 265 23.70 3.49 -2.79
C GLU A 265 22.23 3.79 -2.43
N LYS A 266 21.39 2.76 -2.51
CA LYS A 266 19.99 2.82 -2.07
C LYS A 266 19.97 2.88 -0.55
N MET A 267 19.20 3.80 0.02
CA MET A 267 18.99 3.82 1.47
C MET A 267 18.28 2.55 1.96
N SER A 268 18.83 1.96 3.02
CA SER A 268 18.25 0.79 3.67
C SER A 268 18.66 0.72 5.14
N LYS A 269 17.80 0.14 5.99
CA LYS A 269 18.10 -0.05 7.42
C LYS A 269 19.35 -0.90 7.63
N SER A 270 19.58 -1.88 6.76
CA SER A 270 20.69 -2.82 6.83
C SER A 270 22.06 -2.18 6.65
N ILE A 271 22.15 -1.04 5.94
CA ILE A 271 23.42 -0.35 5.66
C ILE A 271 23.60 0.86 6.60
N GLY A 272 22.61 1.16 7.45
CA GLY A 272 22.70 2.24 8.44
C GLY A 272 22.63 3.66 7.84
N ASN A 273 22.31 3.79 6.55
CA ASN A 273 22.25 5.07 5.84
C ASN A 273 20.84 5.68 5.76
N ILE A 274 20.00 5.42 6.77
CA ILE A 274 18.67 6.02 6.87
C ILE A 274 18.74 7.30 7.70
N PHE A 275 18.47 8.42 7.05
CA PHE A 275 18.38 9.72 7.69
C PHE A 275 16.93 10.12 7.91
N LEU A 276 16.63 10.58 9.13
CA LEU A 276 15.31 11.08 9.47
C LEU A 276 15.09 12.48 8.88
N ILE A 277 13.84 12.82 8.59
CA ILE A 277 13.47 14.15 8.07
C ILE A 277 13.87 15.24 9.08
N LYS A 278 13.51 15.04 10.35
CA LYS A 278 13.87 15.94 11.46
C LYS A 278 15.37 16.21 11.62
N ASP A 279 16.23 15.30 11.19
CA ASP A 279 17.68 15.49 11.30
C ASP A 279 18.21 16.34 10.14
N PHE A 280 17.54 16.32 8.99
CA PHE A 280 17.85 17.17 7.83
C PHE A 280 17.32 18.60 7.94
N LEU A 281 16.29 18.82 8.77
CA LEU A 281 15.68 20.13 8.97
C LEU A 281 16.37 20.96 10.08
N LYS A 282 17.34 20.38 10.78
CA LYS A 282 18.20 21.06 11.75
C LYS A 282 19.43 21.64 11.06
#